data_AF-A0A1H0SQ01-F1
#
_entry.id   AF-A0A1H0SQ01-F1
#
_cell.length_a   1.000
_cell.length_b   1.000
_cell.length_c   1.000
_cell.angle_alpha   90.00
_cell.angle_beta   90.00
_cell.angle_gamma   90.00
#
_symmetry.space_group_name_H-M   'P 1'
#
loop_
_entity.id
_entity.type
_entity.pdbx_description
1 polymer ?
#
loop_
_entity_poly.entity_id
_entity_poly.type
_entity_poly.pdbx_seq_one_letter_code
_entity_poly.pdbx_strand_id
1 'polypeptide(L)'
;MNVDGTWQLTMITGGGEETVELVLRSAGETLNGNFDGRPISEGKLRGAEVTFTASITSPLKAKIKCAAALDGDAMTGKAKALFLTVPFTATRMPAPWGSS
;
A
#
# COMPACT_ATOMS: atom_id res chain seq x y z
N MET A 1 13.86 -1.19 -9.84
CA MET A 1 13.26 -0.50 -8.66
C MET A 1 12.79 -1.60 -7.71
N ASN A 2 13.08 -1.48 -6.41
CA ASN A 2 12.70 -2.50 -5.44
C ASN A 2 11.44 -2.04 -4.68
N VAL A 3 10.38 -2.82 -4.68
CA VAL A 3 9.15 -2.51 -3.92
C VAL A 3 9.19 -3.09 -2.50
N ASP A 4 10.11 -4.02 -2.23
CA ASP A 4 10.15 -4.77 -0.99
C ASP A 4 10.49 -3.88 0.20
N GLY A 5 9.74 -4.02 1.28
CA GLY A 5 9.96 -3.28 2.52
C GLY A 5 8.68 -2.86 3.21
N THR A 6 8.85 -2.10 4.28
CA THR A 6 7.76 -1.50 5.04
C THR A 6 7.56 -0.06 4.58
N TRP A 7 6.30 0.33 4.43
CA TRP A 7 5.86 1.60 3.91
C TRP A 7 4.88 2.23 4.89
N GLN A 8 5.04 3.53 5.11
CA GLN A 8 4.02 4.36 5.74
C GLN A 8 3.07 4.84 4.65
N LEU A 9 1.85 4.32 4.61
CA LEU A 9 0.83 4.72 3.64
C LEU A 9 -0.14 5.71 4.28
N THR A 10 -0.34 6.86 3.65
CA THR A 10 -1.26 7.91 4.11
C THR A 10 -2.37 8.11 3.09
N MET A 11 -3.62 7.91 3.51
CA MET A 11 -4.82 8.19 2.71
C MET A 11 -5.44 9.52 3.12
N ILE A 12 -5.85 10.32 2.15
CA ILE A 12 -6.52 11.61 2.39
C ILE A 12 -8.02 11.41 2.20
N THR A 13 -8.74 11.20 3.31
CA THR A 13 -10.20 11.01 3.30
C THR A 13 -10.93 12.33 3.59
N GLY A 14 -12.24 12.37 3.36
CA GLY A 14 -13.05 13.54 3.73
C GLY A 14 -13.07 13.84 5.24
N GLY A 15 -12.68 12.87 6.09
CA GLY A 15 -12.57 13.03 7.54
C GLY A 15 -11.17 13.38 8.05
N GLY A 16 -10.19 13.51 7.15
CA GLY A 16 -8.78 13.75 7.49
C GLY A 16 -7.83 12.71 6.92
N GLU A 17 -6.56 12.82 7.31
CA GLU A 17 -5.51 11.89 6.92
C GLU A 17 -5.51 10.65 7.82
N GLU A 18 -5.46 9.47 7.21
CA GLU A 18 -5.32 8.19 7.89
C GLU A 18 -4.00 7.56 7.47
N THR A 19 -3.16 7.19 8.45
CA THR A 19 -1.85 6.56 8.19
C THR A 19 -1.84 5.13 8.69
N VAL A 20 -1.33 4.22 7.85
CA VAL A 20 -1.25 2.78 8.12
C VAL A 20 0.07 2.19 7.63
N GLU A 21 0.44 1.05 8.19
CA GLU A 21 1.59 0.28 7.72
C GLU A 21 1.21 -0.58 6.50
N LEU A 22 2.09 -0.59 5.49
CA LEU A 22 2.03 -1.50 4.35
C LEU A 22 3.38 -2.21 4.21
N VAL A 23 3.41 -3.54 4.34
CA VAL A 23 4.60 -4.34 4.05
C VAL A 23 4.41 -5.02 2.72
N LEU A 24 5.40 -4.91 1.84
CA LEU A 24 5.40 -5.50 0.50
C LEU A 24 6.60 -6.42 0.33
N ARG A 25 6.39 -7.54 -0.37
CA ARG A 25 7.41 -8.49 -0.80
C ARG A 25 7.08 -8.99 -2.20
N SER A 26 7.98 -8.77 -3.15
CA SER A 26 7.85 -9.19 -4.53
C SER A 26 8.36 -10.62 -4.73
N ALA A 27 7.70 -11.34 -5.63
CA ALA A 27 8.08 -12.66 -6.11
C ALA A 27 7.81 -12.71 -7.61
N GLY A 28 8.77 -12.25 -8.41
CA GLY A 28 8.56 -11.98 -9.83
C GLY A 28 7.53 -10.86 -10.02
N GLU A 29 6.47 -11.13 -10.79
CA GLU A 29 5.36 -10.19 -10.97
C GLU A 29 4.31 -10.22 -9.84
N THR A 30 4.44 -11.15 -8.88
CA THR A 30 3.50 -11.27 -7.76
C THR A 30 3.96 -10.39 -6.61
N LEU A 31 2.99 -9.76 -5.93
CA LEU A 31 3.23 -9.00 -4.72
C LEU A 31 2.48 -9.63 -3.55
N ASN A 32 3.20 -9.94 -2.49
CA ASN A 32 2.67 -10.43 -1.22
C ASN A 32 2.92 -9.39 -0.14
N GLY A 33 2.18 -9.47 0.96
CA GLY A 33 2.33 -8.47 2.00
C GLY A 33 1.16 -8.39 2.95
N ASN A 34 1.22 -7.36 3.79
CA ASN A 34 0.14 -7.01 4.70
C ASN A 34 -0.09 -5.50 4.70
N PHE A 35 -1.36 -5.15 4.85
CA PHE A 35 -1.88 -3.81 4.96
C PHE A 35 -2.55 -3.72 6.33
N ASP A 36 -2.02 -2.88 7.22
CA ASP A 36 -2.45 -2.74 8.61
C ASP A 36 -2.58 -4.10 9.34
N GLY A 37 -1.52 -4.91 9.24
CA GLY A 37 -1.46 -6.25 9.83
C GLY A 37 -2.33 -7.32 9.16
N ARG A 38 -3.07 -7.01 8.09
CA ARG A 38 -3.94 -7.95 7.36
C ARG A 38 -3.35 -8.30 6.00
N PRO A 39 -3.41 -9.57 5.55
CA PRO A 39 -2.84 -9.95 4.27
C PRO A 39 -3.51 -9.20 3.10
N ILE A 40 -2.70 -8.75 2.15
CA ILE A 40 -3.19 -8.26 0.85
C ILE A 40 -3.52 -9.44 -0.06
N SER A 41 -4.33 -9.19 -1.09
CA SER A 41 -4.63 -10.15 -2.15
C SER A 41 -4.49 -9.52 -3.54
N GLU A 42 -4.42 -10.33 -4.59
CA GLU A 42 -4.30 -9.86 -5.98
C GLU A 42 -3.11 -8.91 -6.21
N GLY A 43 -2.05 -9.06 -5.41
CA GLY A 43 -0.89 -8.21 -5.48
C GLY A 43 -0.08 -8.46 -6.75
N LYS A 44 0.25 -7.39 -7.48
CA LYS A 44 1.08 -7.43 -8.69
C LYS A 44 2.08 -6.28 -8.72
N LEU A 45 3.22 -6.57 -9.32
CA LEU A 45 4.26 -5.60 -9.66
C LEU A 45 4.55 -5.70 -11.16
N ARG A 46 4.35 -4.61 -11.91
CA ARG A 46 4.65 -4.51 -13.35
C ARG A 46 5.47 -3.25 -13.62
N GLY A 47 6.79 -3.42 -13.76
CA GLY A 47 7.70 -2.27 -13.86
C GLY A 47 7.64 -1.42 -12.58
N ALA A 48 7.10 -0.20 -12.69
CA ALA A 48 6.87 0.71 -11.57
C ALA A 48 5.41 0.69 -11.07
N GLU A 49 4.51 -0.06 -11.71
CA GLU A 49 3.11 -0.16 -11.31
C GLU A 49 2.92 -1.21 -10.21
N VAL A 50 2.32 -0.79 -9.10
CA VAL A 50 1.99 -1.60 -7.94
C VAL A 50 0.47 -1.67 -7.81
N THR A 51 -0.09 -2.86 -7.82
CA THR A 51 -1.53 -3.07 -7.58
C THR A 51 -1.76 -4.11 -6.50
N PHE A 52 -2.73 -3.91 -5.62
CA PHE A 52 -3.15 -4.90 -4.63
C PHE A 52 -4.57 -4.63 -4.13
N THR A 53 -5.18 -5.62 -3.50
CA THR A 53 -6.44 -5.48 -2.77
C THR A 53 -6.19 -5.61 -1.27
N ALA A 54 -6.74 -4.68 -0.50
CA ALA A 54 -6.67 -4.68 0.97
C ALA A 54 -8.07 -4.70 1.58
N SER A 55 -8.18 -5.21 2.81
CA SER A 55 -9.41 -5.16 3.59
C SER A 55 -9.27 -4.12 4.69
N ILE A 56 -10.17 -3.14 4.71
CA ILE A 56 -10.25 -2.11 5.74
C ILE A 56 -11.38 -2.44 6.73
N THR A 57 -11.25 -1.98 7.97
CA THR A 57 -12.27 -2.20 9.02
C THR A 57 -12.93 -0.92 9.54
N SER A 58 -12.40 0.25 9.17
CA SER A 58 -12.92 1.57 9.56
C SER A 58 -13.07 2.45 8.31
N PRO A 59 -14.10 3.31 8.21
CA PRO A 59 -15.27 3.40 9.10
C PRO A 59 -16.29 2.26 8.89
N LEU A 60 -16.19 1.51 7.79
CA LEU A 60 -16.97 0.32 7.48
C LEU A 60 -16.06 -0.77 6.94
N LYS A 61 -16.38 -2.04 7.21
CA LYS A 61 -15.64 -3.18 6.64
C LYS A 61 -15.83 -3.23 5.13
N ALA A 62 -14.75 -3.08 4.38
CA ALA A 62 -14.77 -3.09 2.92
C ALA A 62 -13.46 -3.61 2.33
N LYS A 63 -13.50 -4.00 1.05
CA LYS A 63 -12.28 -4.22 0.25
C LYS A 63 -12.00 -2.98 -0.59
N ILE A 64 -10.75 -2.58 -0.63
CA ILE A 64 -10.26 -1.50 -1.50
C ILE A 64 -9.26 -2.06 -2.50
N LYS A 65 -9.33 -1.58 -3.74
CA LYS A 65 -8.34 -1.86 -4.79
C LYS A 65 -7.38 -0.70 -4.88
N CYS A 66 -6.12 -0.95 -4.60
CA CYS A 66 -5.04 0.03 -4.63
C CYS A 66 -4.26 -0.11 -5.94
N ALA A 67 -3.97 1.03 -6.57
CA ALA A 67 -3.04 1.14 -7.69
C ALA A 67 -2.13 2.35 -7.46
N ALA A 68 -0.82 2.16 -7.58
CA ALA A 68 0.19 3.19 -7.36
C ALA A 68 1.36 3.06 -8.34
N ALA A 69 2.05 4.18 -8.53
CA ALA A 69 3.36 4.22 -9.17
C ALA A 69 4.45 4.32 -8.11
N LEU A 70 5.47 3.46 -8.23
CA LEU A 70 6.68 3.46 -7.41
C LEU A 70 7.73 4.42 -8.01
N ASP A 71 8.22 5.33 -7.18
CA ASP A 71 9.31 6.26 -7.50
C ASP A 71 10.31 6.27 -6.33
N GLY A 72 11.33 5.42 -6.43
CA GLY A 72 12.34 5.23 -5.39
C GLY A 72 11.75 4.79 -4.05
N ASP A 73 11.75 5.71 -3.09
CA ASP A 73 11.23 5.52 -1.72
C ASP A 73 9.85 6.17 -1.51
N ALA A 74 9.19 6.57 -2.59
CA ALA A 74 7.83 7.09 -2.60
C ALA A 74 6.90 6.26 -3.51
N MET A 75 5.63 6.21 -3.15
CA MET A 75 4.54 5.75 -4.00
C MET A 75 3.43 6.79 -4.00
N THR A 76 2.84 7.04 -5.17
CA THR A 76 1.62 7.85 -5.31
C THR A 76 0.55 7.03 -6.01
N GLY A 77 -0.65 6.99 -5.44
CA GLY A 77 -1.69 6.10 -5.92
C GLY A 77 -3.10 6.50 -5.52
N LYS A 78 -4.03 5.60 -5.85
CA LYS A 78 -5.45 5.71 -5.52
C LYS A 78 -5.97 4.39 -4.99
N ALA A 79 -6.76 4.46 -3.93
CA ALA A 79 -7.54 3.36 -3.39
C ALA A 79 -8.99 3.51 -3.84
N LYS A 80 -9.53 2.49 -4.52
CA LYS A 80 -10.91 2.46 -4.99
C LYS A 80 -11.75 1.57 -4.08
N ALA A 81 -12.73 2.16 -3.41
CA ALA A 81 -13.83 1.49 -2.72
C ALA A 81 -15.09 1.49 -3.61
N LEU A 82 -16.20 0.93 -3.12
CA LEU A 82 -17.46 0.79 -3.87
C LEU A 82 -17.99 2.12 -4.43
N PHE A 83 -17.97 3.19 -3.62
CA PHE A 83 -18.57 4.48 -3.98
C PHE A 83 -17.58 5.65 -3.99
N LEU A 84 -16.31 5.40 -3.65
CA LEU A 84 -15.32 6.45 -3.46
C LEU A 84 -13.97 6.00 -4.00
N THR A 85 -13.23 6.96 -4.56
CA THR A 85 -11.81 6.82 -4.85
C THR A 85 -11.04 7.83 -4.00
N VAL A 86 -10.05 7.34 -3.27
CA VAL A 86 -9.27 8.12 -2.30
C VAL A 86 -7.81 8.16 -2.76
N PRO A 87 -7.18 9.33 -2.90
CA PRO A 87 -5.76 9.41 -3.18
C PRO A 87 -4.96 8.97 -1.95
N PHE A 88 -3.82 8.32 -2.19
CA PHE A 88 -2.88 8.00 -1.13
C PHE A 88 -1.44 8.22 -1.59
N THR A 89 -0.57 8.47 -0.62
CA THR A 89 0.88 8.41 -0.77
C THR A 89 1.42 7.29 0.11
N ALA A 90 2.59 6.77 -0.22
CA ALA A 90 3.34 5.95 0.71
C ALA A 90 4.82 6.29 0.67
N THR A 91 5.47 6.31 1.83
CA THR A 91 6.91 6.56 1.97
C THR A 91 7.57 5.36 2.61
N ARG A 92 8.72 4.93 2.08
CA ARG A 92 9.45 3.79 2.65
C ARG A 92 9.89 4.13 4.07
N MET A 93 9.58 3.24 5.00
CA MET A 93 10.08 3.37 6.36
C MET A 93 11.57 2.97 6.40
N PRO A 94 12.40 3.67 7.18
CA PRO A 94 13.74 3.19 7.47
C PRO A 94 13.65 1.78 8.07
N ALA A 95 14.57 0.88 7.70
CA ALA A 95 14.69 -0.37 8.42
C ALA A 95 14.88 -0.06 9.93
N PRO A 96 14.18 -0.74 10.85
CA PRO A 96 14.46 -0.58 12.27
C PRO A 96 15.94 -0.88 12.48
N TRP A 97 16.65 0.08 13.08
CA TRP A 97 18.10 0.05 13.26
C TRP A 97 18.57 -1.31 13.78
N GLY A 98 19.36 -2.02 12.97
CA GLY A 98 20.00 -3.27 13.39
C GLY A 98 19.98 -4.36 12.32
N SER A 99 20.88 -4.26 11.35
CA SER A 99 21.43 -5.39 10.59
C SER A 99 22.70 -4.92 9.89
N SER A 100 23.76 -4.76 10.68
CA SER A 100 25.16 -4.75 10.25
C SER A 100 25.80 -6.04 10.70
#